data_AF-A0A0D0BUV8-F1
#
_entry.id   AF-A0A0D0BUV8-F1
#
_cell.length_a   1.000
_cell.length_b   1.000
_cell.length_c   1.000
_cell.angle_alpha   90.00
_cell.angle_beta   90.00
_cell.angle_gamma   90.00
#
_symmetry.space_group_name_H-M   'P 1'
#
loop_
_entity.id
_entity.type
_entity.pdbx_description
1 polymer ?
#
loop_
_entity_poly.entity_id
_entity_poly.type
_entity_poly.pdbx_seq_one_letter_code
_entity_poly.pdbx_strand_id
1 'polypeptide(L)'
;SLMVRDIKRTGQNPVAGGGFADIWHGRLNEKPVCVKVLRLTIEQDEKARDEIRKVALVWRQLHHPNILPLLGVNADLFHPSFCLISPWMENRDVITFLKRNPQHSLHSVVRAPSLFHT
;
A
#
# COMPACT_ATOMS: atom_id res chain seq x y z
N SER A 1 -7.15 -1.64 16.56
CA SER A 1 -8.06 -2.10 15.50
C SER A 1 -7.30 -2.14 14.17
N LEU A 2 -7.54 -3.14 13.32
CA LEU A 2 -6.96 -3.21 11.96
C LEU A 2 -7.64 -2.20 11.01
N MET A 3 -8.91 -1.90 11.25
CA MET A 3 -9.68 -0.94 10.46
C MET A 3 -9.26 0.50 10.81
N VAL A 4 -8.92 1.26 9.78
CA VAL A 4 -8.65 2.70 9.87
C VAL A 4 -9.79 3.48 9.24
N ARG A 5 -10.20 4.54 9.94
CA ARG A 5 -11.21 5.51 9.52
C ARG A 5 -10.54 6.84 9.16
N ASP A 6 -11.32 7.78 8.64
CA ASP A 6 -10.88 9.15 8.36
C ASP A 6 -9.73 9.26 7.34
N ILE A 7 -9.66 8.29 6.42
CA ILE A 7 -8.78 8.32 5.27
C ILE A 7 -9.42 9.17 4.15
N LYS A 8 -8.63 10.05 3.54
CA LYS A 8 -9.03 10.83 2.37
C LYS A 8 -8.11 10.52 1.20
N ARG A 9 -8.68 10.27 0.02
CA ARG A 9 -7.88 10.23 -1.22
C ARG A 9 -7.48 11.64 -1.64
N THR A 10 -6.33 11.77 -2.26
CA THR A 10 -5.84 13.00 -2.88
C THR A 10 -5.90 12.83 -4.40
N GLY A 11 -6.50 13.80 -5.10
CA GLY A 11 -6.65 13.76 -6.55
C GLY A 11 -7.83 12.89 -7.02
N GLN A 12 -8.04 12.89 -8.34
CA GLN A 12 -9.15 12.19 -9.00
C GLN A 12 -8.76 10.85 -9.64
N ASN A 13 -7.46 10.61 -9.81
CA ASN A 13 -6.92 9.44 -10.52
C ASN A 13 -5.86 8.73 -9.67
N PRO A 14 -5.66 7.41 -9.87
CA PRO A 14 -4.54 6.70 -9.24
C PRO A 14 -3.20 7.23 -9.74
N VAL A 15 -2.19 7.22 -8.87
CA VAL A 15 -0.82 7.67 -9.19
C VAL A 15 0.00 6.57 -9.88
N ALA A 16 -0.42 5.32 -9.73
CA ALA A 16 0.11 4.14 -10.40
C ALA A 16 -0.93 3.01 -10.34
N GLY A 17 -0.80 2.02 -11.22
CA GLY A 17 -1.64 0.81 -11.22
C GLY A 17 -0.83 -0.39 -11.70
N GLY A 18 -0.99 -1.52 -11.02
CA GLY A 18 -0.43 -2.81 -11.41
C GLY A 18 -1.49 -3.70 -12.07
N GLY A 19 -1.33 -5.03 -12.03
CA GLY A 19 -2.38 -5.97 -12.46
C GLY A 19 -3.52 -6.14 -11.44
N PHE A 20 -3.21 -6.04 -10.15
CA PHE A 20 -4.12 -6.43 -9.06
C PHE A 20 -4.53 -5.27 -8.14
N ALA A 21 -3.95 -4.09 -8.33
CA ALA A 21 -4.16 -2.97 -7.43
C ALA A 21 -3.92 -1.63 -8.12
N ASP A 22 -4.60 -0.61 -7.62
CA ASP A 22 -4.36 0.79 -7.93
C ASP A 22 -3.76 1.48 -6.70
N ILE A 23 -2.74 2.31 -6.93
CA ILE A 23 -2.07 3.08 -5.90
C ILE A 23 -2.61 4.50 -5.94
N TRP A 24 -3.12 4.96 -4.80
CA TRP A 24 -3.59 6.32 -4.61
C TRP A 24 -2.75 7.02 -3.56
N HIS A 25 -2.54 8.31 -3.76
CA HIS A 25 -2.06 9.17 -2.69
C HIS A 25 -3.24 9.52 -1.77
N GLY A 26 -3.02 9.50 -0.45
CA GLY A 26 -4.04 9.83 0.53
C GLY A 26 -3.50 10.58 1.73
N ARG A 27 -4.41 10.93 2.64
CA ARG A 27 -4.10 11.50 3.96
C ARG A 27 -4.86 10.78 5.06
N LEU A 28 -4.14 10.41 6.12
CA LEU A 28 -4.68 9.89 7.37
C LEU A 28 -4.24 10.83 8.48
N ASN A 29 -5.18 11.53 9.11
CA ASN A 29 -4.88 12.56 10.13
C ASN A 29 -3.80 13.54 9.65
N GLU A 30 -4.01 14.11 8.46
CA GLU A 30 -3.07 15.00 7.73
C GLU A 30 -1.73 14.41 7.31
N LYS A 31 -1.38 13.18 7.72
CA LYS A 31 -0.15 12.50 7.29
C LYS A 31 -0.33 11.87 5.92
N PRO A 32 0.63 12.06 4.99
CA PRO A 32 0.56 11.45 3.67
C PRO A 32 0.69 9.92 3.78
N VAL A 33 -0.17 9.22 3.06
CA VAL A 33 -0.24 7.76 3.05
C VAL A 33 -0.42 7.21 1.65
N CYS A 34 0.06 6.00 1.45
CA CYS A 34 -0.30 5.17 0.32
C CYS A 34 -1.63 4.49 0.60
N VAL A 35 -2.54 4.54 -0.38
CA VAL A 35 -3.81 3.84 -0.38
C VAL A 35 -3.79 2.85 -1.54
N LYS A 36 -3.48 1.59 -1.24
CA LYS A 36 -3.43 0.50 -2.22
C LYS A 36 -4.80 -0.14 -2.32
N VAL A 37 -5.56 0.25 -3.35
CA VAL A 37 -6.92 -0.23 -3.62
C VAL A 37 -6.82 -1.56 -4.36
N LEU A 38 -7.32 -2.63 -3.76
CA LEU A 38 -7.24 -3.97 -4.35
C LEU A 38 -8.41 -4.21 -5.29
N ARG A 39 -8.12 -4.66 -6.52
CA ARG A 39 -9.13 -4.99 -7.53
C ARG A 39 -9.55 -6.45 -7.35
N LEU A 40 -10.54 -6.67 -6.48
CA LEU A 40 -11.22 -7.97 -6.39
C LEU A 40 -12.32 -8.06 -7.44
N THR A 41 -12.37 -9.18 -8.16
CA THR A 41 -13.52 -9.53 -9.00
C THR A 41 -14.71 -9.90 -8.12
N ILE A 42 -15.87 -9.33 -8.46
CA ILE A 42 -17.10 -9.24 -7.65
C ILE A 42 -17.65 -10.60 -7.17
N GLU A 43 -17.23 -11.72 -7.76
CA GLU A 43 -17.83 -13.05 -7.55
C GLU A 43 -17.10 -13.94 -6.52
N GLN A 44 -15.96 -13.54 -5.96
CA GLN A 44 -15.14 -14.39 -5.04
C GLN A 44 -14.97 -13.80 -3.62
N ASP A 45 -15.83 -12.87 -3.25
CA ASP A 45 -15.43 -11.69 -2.45
C ASP A 45 -15.19 -11.96 -0.95
N GLU A 46 -16.02 -12.75 -0.24
CA GLU A 46 -15.85 -12.85 1.23
C GLU A 46 -14.68 -13.72 1.68
N LYS A 47 -14.42 -14.87 1.02
CA LYS A 47 -13.25 -15.70 1.37
C LYS A 47 -11.95 -14.97 1.05
N ALA A 48 -11.88 -14.31 -0.10
CA ALA A 48 -10.70 -13.52 -0.48
C ALA A 48 -10.48 -12.36 0.49
N ARG A 49 -11.54 -11.64 0.87
CA ARG A 49 -11.47 -10.59 1.90
C ARG A 49 -10.97 -11.12 3.24
N ASP A 50 -11.44 -12.29 3.67
CA ASP A 50 -11.01 -12.88 4.95
C ASP A 50 -9.53 -13.27 4.94
N GLU A 51 -9.06 -13.89 3.86
CA GLU A 51 -7.63 -14.20 3.68
C GLU A 51 -6.77 -12.93 3.65
N ILE A 52 -7.23 -11.88 2.98
CA ILE A 52 -6.47 -10.63 2.93
C ILE A 52 -6.47 -9.93 4.29
N ARG A 53 -7.56 -10.01 5.06
CA ARG A 53 -7.59 -9.53 6.46
C ARG A 53 -6.60 -10.30 7.33
N LYS A 54 -6.47 -11.62 7.18
CA LYS A 54 -5.48 -12.43 7.91
C LYS A 54 -4.06 -12.01 7.56
N VAL A 55 -3.74 -11.86 6.27
CA VAL A 55 -2.42 -11.38 5.82
C VAL A 55 -2.15 -9.97 6.33
N ALA A 56 -3.13 -9.08 6.28
CA ALA A 56 -3.01 -7.71 6.80
C ALA A 56 -2.78 -7.70 8.31
N LEU A 57 -3.43 -8.59 9.07
CA LEU A 57 -3.22 -8.72 10.51
C LEU A 57 -1.79 -9.18 10.84
N VAL A 58 -1.26 -10.15 10.11
CA VAL A 58 0.13 -10.59 10.25
C VAL A 58 1.07 -9.44 9.88
N TRP A 59 0.87 -8.81 8.73
CA TRP A 59 1.69 -7.69 8.27
C TRP A 59 1.72 -6.53 9.27
N ARG A 60 0.57 -6.18 9.87
CA ARG A 60 0.46 -5.12 10.89
C ARG A 60 1.32 -5.41 12.13
N GLN A 61 1.60 -6.67 12.44
CA GLN A 61 2.40 -7.06 13.60
C GLN A 61 3.91 -7.07 13.31
N LEU A 62 4.31 -7.04 12.03
CA LEU A 62 5.72 -7.04 11.65
C LEU A 62 6.34 -5.66 11.90
N HIS A 63 7.33 -5.62 12.79
CA HIS A 63 8.09 -4.41 13.12
C HIS A 63 9.57 -4.65 12.82
N HIS A 64 9.98 -4.32 11.61
CA HIS A 64 11.37 -4.45 11.17
C HIS A 64 11.72 -3.30 10.20
N PRO A 65 12.94 -2.71 10.27
CA PRO A 65 13.32 -1.58 9.42
C PRO A 65 13.18 -1.83 7.92
N ASN A 66 13.22 -3.11 7.50
CA ASN A 66 13.14 -3.51 6.09
C ASN A 66 11.75 -3.96 5.64
N ILE A 67 10.74 -3.85 6.50
CA ILE A 67 9.35 -4.18 6.18
C ILE A 67 8.55 -2.88 6.24
N LEU A 68 7.89 -2.52 5.14
CA LEU A 68 7.01 -1.36 5.10
C LEU A 68 5.87 -1.56 6.13
N PRO A 69 5.65 -0.64 7.08
CA PRO A 69 4.57 -0.80 8.05
C PRO A 69 3.21 -0.72 7.36
N LEU A 70 2.34 -1.69 7.64
CA LEU A 70 0.90 -1.52 7.36
C LEU A 70 0.29 -0.70 8.49
N LEU A 71 -0.39 0.40 8.17
CA LEU A 71 -1.12 1.24 9.13
C LEU A 71 -2.50 0.68 9.46
N GLY A 72 -3.12 0.04 8.47
CA GLY A 72 -4.41 -0.62 8.61
C GLY A 72 -5.09 -0.88 7.28
N VAL A 73 -6.38 -1.19 7.33
CA VAL A 73 -7.22 -1.40 6.15
C VAL A 73 -8.45 -0.49 6.19
N ASN A 74 -8.97 -0.11 5.03
CA ASN A 74 -10.21 0.64 4.91
C ASN A 74 -11.12 -0.01 3.84
N ALA A 75 -12.40 -0.19 4.16
CA ALA A 75 -13.37 -0.82 3.27
C ALA A 75 -14.45 0.15 2.75
N ASP A 76 -14.41 1.41 3.20
CA ASP A 76 -15.48 2.38 2.97
C ASP A 76 -15.14 3.34 1.80
N LEU A 77 -13.89 3.83 1.74
CA LEU A 77 -13.48 4.90 0.82
C LEU A 77 -13.58 4.50 -0.66
N PHE A 78 -13.39 3.21 -0.96
CA PHE A 78 -13.42 2.65 -2.32
C PHE A 78 -14.39 1.48 -2.45
N HIS A 79 -15.45 1.46 -1.65
CA HIS A 79 -16.46 0.40 -1.70
C HIS A 79 -16.95 0.14 -3.15
N PRO A 80 -17.08 -1.12 -3.60
CA PRO A 80 -16.97 -2.38 -2.84
C PRO A 80 -15.53 -2.90 -2.64
N SER A 81 -14.52 -2.24 -3.21
CA SER A 81 -13.12 -2.59 -2.99
C SER A 81 -12.66 -2.23 -1.57
N PHE A 82 -11.58 -2.85 -1.14
CA PHE A 82 -10.92 -2.54 0.11
C PHE A 82 -9.48 -2.10 -0.13
N CYS A 83 -8.94 -1.34 0.82
CA CYS A 83 -7.67 -0.67 0.68
C CYS A 83 -6.72 -1.07 1.80
N LEU A 84 -5.45 -1.26 1.45
CA LEU A 84 -4.35 -1.37 2.40
C LEU A 84 -3.69 0.01 2.55
N ILE A 85 -3.49 0.45 3.79
CA ILE A 85 -2.97 1.77 4.09
C ILE A 85 -1.56 1.64 4.68
N SER A 86 -0.59 2.34 4.10
CA SER A 86 0.80 2.39 4.57
C SER A 86 1.35 3.81 4.46
N PRO A 87 2.51 4.14 5.07
CA PRO A 87 3.14 5.44 4.87
C PRO A 87 3.38 5.74 3.37
N TRP A 88 3.29 7.01 2.99
CA TRP A 88 3.69 7.43 1.65
C TRP A 88 5.21 7.33 1.50
N MET A 89 5.68 6.78 0.39
CA MET A 89 7.09 6.51 0.11
C MET A 89 7.48 7.27 -1.16
N GLU A 90 8.32 8.30 -1.01
CA GLU A 90 8.67 9.20 -2.11
C GLU A 90 9.30 8.47 -3.31
N ASN A 91 10.03 7.39 -3.04
CA ASN A 91 10.79 6.67 -4.07
C ASN A 91 9.94 5.69 -4.89
N ARG A 92 8.61 5.66 -4.70
CA ARG A 92 7.68 4.75 -5.39
C ARG A 92 8.17 3.31 -5.36
N ASP A 93 8.37 2.64 -6.48
CA ASP A 93 8.91 1.28 -6.51
C ASP A 93 10.42 1.25 -6.77
N VAL A 94 11.06 0.15 -6.36
CA VAL A 94 12.52 -0.04 -6.50
C VAL A 94 13.00 0.09 -7.95
N ILE A 95 12.18 -0.33 -8.93
CA ILE A 95 12.56 -0.27 -10.35
C ILE A 95 12.54 1.17 -10.82
N THR A 96 11.51 1.95 -10.48
CA THR A 96 11.43 3.38 -10.77
C THR A 96 12.58 4.14 -10.13
N PHE A 97 12.96 3.79 -8.90
CA PHE A 97 14.10 4.40 -8.22
C PHE A 97 15.42 4.10 -8.91
N LEU A 98 15.70 2.84 -9.25
CA LEU A 98 16.94 2.43 -9.93
C LEU A 98 17.06 3.07 -11.32
N LYS A 99 15.95 3.21 -12.05
CA LYS A 99 15.92 3.93 -13.34
C LYS A 99 16.30 5.41 -13.20
N ARG A 100 15.91 6.05 -12.09
CA ARG A 100 16.23 7.46 -11.80
C ARG A 100 17.62 7.63 -11.18
N ASN A 101 18.17 6.57 -10.62
CA ASN A 101 19.44 6.57 -9.88
C ASN A 101 20.35 5.44 -10.39
N PRO A 102 20.88 5.53 -11.61
CA PRO A 102 21.69 4.47 -12.22
C PRO A 102 23.00 4.16 -11.47
N GLN A 103 23.43 5.05 -10.58
CA GLN A 103 24.57 4.85 -9.67
C GLN A 103 24.27 3.84 -8.54
N HIS A 104 23.00 3.53 -8.29
CA HIS A 104 22.59 2.52 -7.31
C HIS A 104 22.38 1.17 -7.98
N SER A 105 22.89 0.11 -7.36
CA SER A 105 22.60 -1.28 -7.75
C SER A 105 21.47 -1.87 -6.91
N LEU A 106 20.77 -2.88 -7.43
CA LEU A 106 19.72 -3.59 -6.69
C LEU A 106 20.21 -4.06 -5.31
N HIS A 107 21.44 -4.56 -5.23
CA HIS A 107 22.07 -4.98 -3.97
C HIS A 107 22.14 -3.86 -2.91
N SER A 108 22.39 -2.62 -3.33
CA SER A 108 22.42 -1.47 -2.42
C SER A 108 21.02 -1.10 -1.88
N VAL A 109 19.97 -1.42 -2.64
CA VAL A 109 18.59 -1.00 -2.34
C VAL A 109 17.81 -2.05 -1.55
N VAL A 110 18.14 -3.33 -1.71
CA VAL A 110 17.51 -4.45 -0.97
C VAL A 110 17.76 -4.35 0.55
N ARG A 111 18.74 -3.56 0.98
CA ARG A 111 18.99 -3.28 2.41
C ARG A 111 18.00 -2.30 3.04
N ALA A 112 17.17 -1.62 2.25
CA ALA A 112 16.11 -0.73 2.74
C ALA A 112 14.81 -0.82 1.89
N PRO A 113 14.15 -1.99 1.82
CA PRO A 113 12.95 -2.21 1.00
C PRO A 113 11.78 -1.33 1.43
N SER A 114 11.72 -0.95 2.70
CA SER A 114 10.68 -0.08 3.27
C SER A 114 10.66 1.33 2.68
N LEU A 115 11.71 1.73 1.94
CA LEU A 115 11.76 3.01 1.21
C LEU A 115 10.87 3.05 -0.04
N PHE A 116 10.23 1.94 -0.40
CA PHE A 116 9.45 1.79 -1.61
C PHE A 116 8.02 1.34 -1.31
N HIS A 117 7.08 1.74 -2.15
CA HIS A 117 5.79 1.10 -2.29
C HIS A 117 5.97 -0.31 -2.88
N THR A 118 5.35 -1.29 -2.22
CA THR A 118 5.16 -2.66 -2.72
C THR A 118 4.00 -2.75 -3.70
#